data_AF-A0A0M0LEJ0-F1
#
_entry.id   AF-A0A0M0LEJ0-F1
#
_cell.length_a   1.000
_cell.length_b   1.000
_cell.length_c   1.000
_cell.angle_alpha   90.00
_cell.angle_beta   90.00
_cell.angle_gamma   90.00
#
_symmetry.space_group_name_H-M   'P 1'
#
loop_
_entity.id
_entity.type
_entity.pdbx_description
1 polymer ?
#
loop_
_entity_poly.entity_id
_entity_poly.type
_entity_poly.pdbx_seq_one_letter_code
_entity_poly.pdbx_strand_id
1 'polypeptide(L)' 'MKIEMEVKAFGEVEVQGAKDAFKGVELMSVHNLSKDTTLGELETLLSTLFEEVENGYKNPKQCGVHL' A
#
# COMPACT_ATOMS: atom_id res chain seq x y z
N MET A 1 -12.83 -13.02 -11.81
CA MET A 1 -13.34 -11.90 -10.98
C MET A 1 -12.40 -10.72 -11.18
N LYS A 2 -12.91 -9.49 -11.26
CA LYS A 2 -12.05 -8.30 -11.30
C LYS A 2 -11.96 -7.72 -9.90
N ILE A 3 -10.74 -7.49 -9.42
CA ILE A 3 -10.51 -6.74 -8.18
C ILE A 3 -9.69 -5.51 -8.51
N GLU A 4 -10.15 -4.39 -8.00
CA GLU A 4 -9.48 -3.10 -8.07
C GLU A 4 -9.09 -2.71 -6.66
N MET A 5 -7.82 -2.37 -6.48
CA MET A 5 -7.30 -1.94 -5.19
C MET A 5 -6.57 -0.61 -5.35
N GLU A 6 -6.89 0.28 -4.44
CA GLU A 6 -6.21 1.56 -4.28
C GLU A 6 -5.64 1.60 -2.86
N VAL A 7 -4.31 1.72 -2.77
CA VAL A 7 -3.63 1.88 -1.49
C VAL A 7 -2.92 3.23 -1.50
N LYS A 8 -3.30 4.07 -0.55
CA LYS A 8 -2.68 5.37 -0.31
C LYS A 8 -2.00 5.32 1.04
N ALA A 9 -0.75 5.73 1.06
CA ALA A 9 -0.02 5.91 2.30
C ALA A 9 0.62 7.30 2.32
N PHE A 10 0.87 7.79 3.53
CA PHE A 10 1.43 9.11 3.79
C PHE A 10 2.34 9.01 5.01
N GLY A 11 3.49 9.66 4.97
CA GLY A 11 4.36 9.70 6.13
C GLY A 11 5.30 10.90 6.13
N GLU A 12 5.61 11.38 7.32
CA GLU A 12 6.56 12.47 7.53
C GLU A 12 7.99 12.02 7.21
N VAL A 13 8.73 12.87 6.49
CA VAL A 13 10.10 12.61 6.07
C VAL A 13 11.00 13.78 6.45
N GLU A 14 12.22 13.48 6.90
CA GLU A 14 13.23 14.52 7.13
C GLU A 14 13.84 14.94 5.79
N VAL A 15 13.68 16.22 5.43
CA VAL A 15 14.29 16.84 4.25
C VAL A 15 15.08 18.06 4.72
N GLN A 16 16.37 18.12 4.36
CA GLN A 16 17.22 19.25 4.75
C GLN A 16 16.62 20.57 4.25
N GLY A 17 16.38 21.50 5.18
CA GLY A 17 15.85 22.83 4.88
C GLY A 17 14.32 22.93 4.84
N ALA A 18 13.58 21.85 5.08
CA ALA A 18 12.13 21.88 5.22
C ALA A 18 11.71 21.51 6.65
N LYS A 19 10.79 22.29 7.23
CA LYS A 19 9.99 21.85 8.39
C LYS A 19 8.73 21.18 7.85
N ASP A 20 8.33 20.07 8.47
CA ASP A 20 7.07 19.37 8.23
C ASP A 20 6.91 18.86 6.77
N ALA A 21 7.91 18.14 6.26
CA ALA A 21 7.84 17.53 4.94
C ALA A 21 7.15 16.16 5.00
N PHE A 22 6.22 15.91 4.07
CA PHE A 22 5.49 14.66 3.96
C PHE A 22 5.70 14.02 2.60
N LYS A 23 5.86 12.69 2.59
CA LYS A 23 5.90 11.88 1.38
C LYS A 23 4.63 11.05 1.30
N GLY A 24 3.85 11.29 0.25
CA GLY A 24 2.77 10.41 -0.18
C GLY A 24 3.28 9.39 -1.20
N VAL A 25 2.76 8.17 -1.12
CA VAL A 25 2.89 7.17 -2.18
C VAL A 25 1.51 6.61 -2.43
N GLU A 26 1.15 6.55 -3.71
CA GLU A 26 -0.10 5.98 -4.18
C GLU A 26 0.24 4.77 -5.02
N LEU A 27 -0.34 3.63 -4.63
CA LEU A 27 -0.25 2.38 -5.36
C LEU A 27 -1.66 2.01 -5.81
N MET A 28 -1.85 2.03 -7.12
CA MET A 28 -3.09 1.58 -7.75
C MET A 28 -2.78 0.34 -8.58
N SER A 29 -3.43 -0.77 -8.24
CA SER A 29 -3.26 -2.04 -8.95
C SER A 29 -4.62 -2.64 -9.32
N VAL A 30 -4.64 -3.29 -10.48
CA VAL A 30 -5.83 -3.98 -10.98
C VAL A 30 -5.46 -5.43 -11.22
N HIS A 31 -6.15 -6.33 -10.53
CA HIS A 31 -5.91 -7.77 -10.63
C HIS A 31 -7.13 -8.45 -11.26
N ASN A 32 -6.90 -9.09 -12.41
CA ASN A 32 -7.87 -9.98 -13.02
C ASN A 32 -7.63 -11.38 -12.47
N LEU A 33 -8.51 -11.81 -11.56
CA LEU A 33 -8.44 -13.11 -10.92
C LEU A 33 -9.31 -14.14 -11.65
N SER A 34 -8.96 -15.41 -11.51
CA SER A 34 -9.83 -16.49 -11.96
C SER A 34 -11.17 -16.44 -11.21
N LYS A 35 -12.19 -17.13 -11.74
CA LYS A 35 -13.41 -17.40 -10.96
C LYS A 35 -13.19 -18.48 -9.91
N ASP A 36 -12.14 -19.28 -10.06
CA ASP A 36 -11.79 -20.37 -9.15
C ASP A 36 -10.88 -19.91 -8.01
N THR A 37 -10.49 -18.63 -8.00
CA THR A 37 -9.66 -18.06 -6.93
C THR A 37 -10.38 -18.19 -5.60
N THR A 38 -9.70 -18.86 -4.67
CA THR A 38 -10.20 -19.11 -3.32
C THR A 38 -10.05 -17.87 -2.43
N LEU A 39 -10.76 -17.86 -1.30
CA LEU A 39 -10.62 -16.79 -0.31
C LEU A 39 -9.19 -16.69 0.24
N GLY A 40 -8.53 -17.82 0.49
CA GLY A 40 -7.16 -17.83 1.01
C GLY A 40 -6.12 -17.29 0.01
N GLU A 41 -6.29 -17.57 -1.27
CA GLU A 41 -5.45 -16.97 -2.33
C GLU A 41 -5.66 -15.45 -2.43
N LEU A 42 -6.91 -14.99 -2.21
CA LEU A 42 -7.21 -13.57 -2.17
C LEU A 42 -6.59 -12.89 -0.94
N GLU A 43 -6.67 -13.49 0.25
CA GLU A 43 -6.02 -12.98 1.47
C GLU A 43 -4.49 -12.91 1.31
N THR A 44 -3.91 -13.91 0.63
CA THR A 44 -2.47 -13.93 0.32
C THR A 44 -2.10 -12.78 -0.61
N LEU A 45 -2.88 -12.57 -1.69
CA LEU A 45 -2.66 -11.46 -2.62
C LEU A 45 -2.74 -10.10 -1.90
N LEU A 46 -3.74 -9.91 -1.06
CA LEU A 46 -3.90 -8.69 -0.26
C LEU A 46 -2.68 -8.44 0.63
N SER A 47 -2.21 -9.48 1.32
CA SER A 47 -1.04 -9.40 2.21
C SER A 47 0.23 -9.01 1.45
N THR A 48 0.47 -9.60 0.28
CA THR A 48 1.62 -9.23 -0.56
C THR A 48 1.55 -7.78 -1.03
N LEU A 49 0.37 -7.29 -1.40
CA LEU A 49 0.20 -5.89 -1.82
C LEU A 49 0.48 -4.91 -0.66
N PHE A 50 0.10 -5.26 0.57
CA PHE A 50 0.48 -4.46 1.75
C PHE A 50 1.99 -4.49 2.01
N GLU A 51 2.64 -5.65 1.88
CA GLU A 51 4.10 -5.74 1.99
C GLU A 51 4.84 -4.91 0.93
N GLU A 52 4.33 -4.84 -0.31
CA GLU A 52 4.89 -3.99 -1.36
C GLU A 52 4.81 -2.50 -0.98
N VAL A 53 3.68 -2.08 -0.42
CA VAL A 53 3.50 -0.74 0.12
C VAL A 53 4.53 -0.53 1.25
N GLU A 54 4.54 -1.38 2.28
CA GLU A 54 5.46 -1.25 3.41
C GLU A 54 6.95 -1.22 3.00
N ASN A 55 7.36 -2.02 2.01
CA ASN A 55 8.73 -2.03 1.49
C ASN A 55 9.07 -0.77 0.69
N GLY A 56 8.10 -0.18 -0.03
CA GLY A 56 8.23 1.16 -0.61
C GLY A 56 8.35 2.26 0.46
N TYR A 57 7.85 1.97 1.67
CA TYR A 57 7.86 2.78 2.88
C TYR A 57 9.03 2.47 3.83
N LYS A 58 10.24 2.15 3.33
CA LYS A 58 11.46 2.13 4.18
C LYS A 58 11.64 3.51 4.86
N ASN A 59 11.07 3.60 6.06
CA ASN A 59 11.00 4.75 6.97
C ASN A 59 10.03 5.87 6.54
N PRO A 60 8.80 5.86 7.09
CA PRO A 60 8.43 6.89 8.07
C PRO A 60 7.56 6.32 9.20
N LYS A 61 7.73 6.85 10.41
CA LYS A 61 7.12 6.39 11.69
C LYS A 61 5.58 6.38 11.75
N GLN A 62 4.87 6.61 10.66
CA GLN A 62 3.45 6.95 10.64
C GLN A 62 2.70 6.31 9.47
N CYS A 63 2.80 4.98 9.27
CA CYS A 63 1.80 4.27 8.47
C CYS A 63 0.53 4.09 9.31
N GLY A 64 -0.42 5.02 9.18
CA GLY A 64 -1.77 4.86 9.71
C GLY A 64 -2.71 4.39 8.60
N VAL A 65 -3.14 3.12 8.64
CA VAL A 65 -4.23 2.61 7.81
C VAL A 65 -5.55 3.12 8.41
N HIS A 66 -6.33 3.89 7.67
CA HIS A 66 -7.72 4.21 8.02
C HIS A 66 -8.62 3.32 7.15
N LEU A 67 -9.33 2.40 7.79
CA LEU A 67 -10.34 1.52 7.17
C LEU A 67 -11.71 2.20 7.14
#